data_AF-A0A1A3NJ19-F1
#
_entry.id   AF-A0A1A3NJ19-F1
#
_cell.length_a   1.000
_cell.length_b   1.000
_cell.length_c   1.000
_cell.angle_alpha   90.00
_cell.angle_beta   90.00
_cell.angle_gamma   90.00
#
_symmetry.space_group_name_H-M   'P 1'
#
loop_
_entity.id
_entity.type
_entity.pdbx_description
1 polymer ?
#
loop_
_entity_poly.entity_id
_entity_poly.type
_entity_poly.pdbx_seq_one_letter_code
_entity_poly.pdbx_strand_id
1 'polypeptide(L)'
;MGVSPAATAAPGKLMGMLPEGFSSSNCETKTPKPPAIEKVACGQSTVSGGPAVASFGLFQNVTDLETGFGNVPDGVTSVACPGNKPSPGPWTYSNGNTGGQVQCATGTADSGKFAMIVWTNRNKLRIGAVRSTDGAGLYRWWQSNAG
;
A
#
# COMPACT_ATOMS: atom_id res chain seq x y z
N MET A 1 -10.08 3.95 -34.40
CA MET A 1 -9.40 4.62 -33.28
C MET A 1 -10.49 5.14 -32.34
N GLY A 2 -10.85 4.39 -31.31
CA GLY A 2 -11.92 4.74 -30.38
C GLY A 2 -11.34 4.79 -28.98
N VAL A 3 -11.35 5.97 -28.38
CA VAL A 3 -10.87 6.18 -27.02
C VAL A 3 -11.83 5.45 -26.09
N SER A 4 -11.35 4.47 -25.32
CA SER A 4 -12.12 3.97 -24.19
C SER A 4 -12.17 5.10 -23.16
N PRO A 5 -13.35 5.63 -22.79
CA PRO A 5 -13.43 6.52 -21.66
C PRO A 5 -12.99 5.71 -20.44
N ALA A 6 -11.84 6.05 -19.87
CA ALA A 6 -11.48 5.59 -18.54
C ALA A 6 -12.62 6.07 -17.64
N ALA A 7 -13.49 5.13 -17.24
CA ALA A 7 -14.63 5.43 -16.40
C ALA A 7 -14.11 6.18 -15.18
N THR A 8 -14.47 7.46 -15.08
CA THR A 8 -14.33 8.20 -13.83
C THR A 8 -15.36 7.58 -12.89
N ALA A 9 -14.98 6.46 -12.27
CA ALA A 9 -15.75 5.86 -11.21
C ALA A 9 -15.83 6.92 -10.11
N ALA A 10 -17.05 7.21 -9.63
CA ALA A 10 -17.23 8.04 -8.44
C ALA A 10 -16.21 7.61 -7.36
N PRO A 11 -15.58 8.54 -6.63
CA PRO A 11 -14.54 8.18 -5.67
C PRO A 11 -15.12 7.18 -4.68
N GLY A 12 -14.66 5.93 -4.78
CA GLY A 12 -15.08 4.85 -3.90
C GLY A 12 -14.68 5.14 -2.45
N LYS A 13 -15.23 4.37 -1.51
CA LYS A 13 -14.93 4.53 -0.08
C LYS A 13 -13.41 4.52 0.17
N LEU A 14 -12.66 3.75 -0.62
CA LEU A 14 -11.21 3.66 -0.52
C LEU A 14 -10.49 4.98 -0.85
N MET A 15 -10.98 5.77 -1.81
CA MET A 15 -10.34 7.04 -2.22
C MET A 15 -10.37 8.08 -1.08
N GLY A 16 -11.44 8.08 -0.28
CA GLY A 16 -11.56 8.94 0.92
C GLY A 16 -10.77 8.42 2.13
N MET A 17 -10.16 7.24 2.04
CA MET A 17 -9.40 6.60 3.12
C MET A 17 -7.90 6.55 2.83
N LEU A 18 -7.43 7.21 1.77
CA LEU A 18 -6.02 7.21 1.40
C LEU A 18 -5.17 7.99 2.42
N PRO A 19 -3.90 7.59 2.61
CA PRO A 19 -2.94 8.35 3.42
C PRO A 19 -2.66 9.74 2.86
N GLU A 20 -2.09 10.62 3.68
CA GLU A 20 -1.63 11.93 3.24
C GLU A 20 -0.63 11.81 2.07
N GLY A 21 -0.74 12.75 1.12
CA GLY A 21 0.04 12.73 -0.12
C GLY A 21 -0.59 11.94 -1.26
N PHE A 22 -1.79 11.39 -1.05
CA PHE A 22 -2.58 10.70 -2.06
C PHE A 22 -3.99 11.29 -2.17
N SER A 23 -4.42 11.53 -3.40
CA SER A 23 -5.72 12.10 -3.74
C SER A 23 -6.10 11.71 -5.16
N SER A 24 -7.30 12.07 -5.61
CA SER A 24 -7.74 11.85 -6.99
C SER A 24 -6.83 12.50 -8.05
N SER A 25 -5.92 13.41 -7.68
CA SER A 25 -4.96 14.02 -8.60
C SER A 25 -3.80 13.10 -8.97
N ASN A 26 -3.39 12.19 -8.08
CA ASN A 26 -2.30 11.25 -8.31
C ASN A 26 -2.70 9.78 -8.13
N CYS A 27 -3.99 9.52 -7.91
CA CYS A 27 -4.57 8.20 -7.72
C CYS A 27 -5.78 7.98 -8.63
N GLU A 28 -5.94 6.74 -9.04
CA GLU A 28 -7.03 6.29 -9.90
C GLU A 28 -7.61 4.97 -9.40
N THR A 29 -8.92 4.84 -9.47
CA THR A 29 -9.62 3.60 -9.17
C THR A 29 -9.28 2.56 -10.24
N LYS A 30 -8.96 1.34 -9.81
CA LYS A 30 -8.67 0.20 -10.68
C LYS A 30 -9.67 -0.92 -10.40
N THR A 31 -9.81 -1.82 -11.37
CA THR A 31 -10.56 -3.06 -11.16
C THR A 31 -9.94 -3.84 -10.00
N PRO A 32 -10.68 -4.10 -8.91
CA PRO A 32 -10.19 -4.88 -7.81
C PRO A 32 -10.06 -6.36 -8.21
N LYS A 33 -9.12 -7.06 -7.59
CA LYS A 33 -9.02 -8.52 -7.69
C LYS A 33 -9.58 -9.11 -6.40
N PRO A 34 -10.51 -10.07 -6.45
CA PRO A 34 -11.00 -10.74 -5.25
C PRO A 34 -9.82 -11.28 -4.40
N PRO A 35 -9.90 -11.14 -3.06
CA PRO A 35 -11.08 -10.76 -2.28
C PRO A 35 -11.23 -9.24 -2.05
N ALA A 36 -10.43 -8.40 -2.70
CA ALA A 36 -10.63 -6.95 -2.62
C ALA A 36 -11.93 -6.53 -3.34
N ILE A 37 -12.65 -5.58 -2.76
CA ILE A 37 -13.87 -4.98 -3.32
C ILE A 37 -13.65 -3.62 -3.96
N GLU A 38 -12.58 -2.92 -3.57
CA GLU A 38 -12.13 -1.70 -4.23
C GLU A 38 -10.60 -1.73 -4.33
N LYS A 39 -10.06 -1.13 -5.38
CA LYS A 39 -8.63 -0.97 -5.57
C LYS A 39 -8.34 0.42 -6.10
N VAL A 40 -7.33 1.07 -5.53
CA VAL A 40 -6.80 2.34 -5.99
C VAL A 40 -5.31 2.17 -6.24
N ALA A 41 -4.84 2.64 -7.39
CA ALA A 41 -3.42 2.75 -7.69
C ALA A 41 -3.03 4.22 -7.74
N CYS A 42 -1.86 4.55 -7.21
CA CYS A 42 -1.35 5.91 -7.14
C CYS A 42 0.07 5.99 -7.68
N GLY A 43 0.37 7.11 -8.31
CA GLY A 43 1.73 7.51 -8.67
C GLY A 43 2.51 8.04 -7.46
N GLN A 44 3.41 8.98 -7.72
CA GLN A 44 4.27 9.56 -6.70
C GLN A 44 3.45 10.32 -5.65
N SER A 45 3.79 10.13 -4.38
CA SER A 45 3.23 10.90 -3.27
C SER A 45 3.65 12.37 -3.36
N THR A 46 2.75 13.29 -2.98
CA THR A 46 3.09 14.72 -2.90
C THR A 46 3.85 15.08 -1.62
N VAL A 47 4.00 14.12 -0.69
CA VAL A 47 4.77 14.28 0.55
C VAL A 47 6.23 13.91 0.29
N SER A 48 7.15 14.76 0.72
CA SER A 48 8.60 14.56 0.55
C SER A 48 9.07 13.29 1.26
N GLY A 49 9.88 12.48 0.57
CA GLY A 49 10.30 11.15 1.06
C GLY A 49 9.18 10.09 1.03
N GLY A 50 8.01 10.44 0.49
CA GLY A 50 6.93 9.50 0.22
C GLY A 50 7.27 8.52 -0.91
N PRO A 51 6.42 7.51 -1.10
CA PRO A 51 6.62 6.50 -2.12
C PRO A 51 6.54 7.06 -3.54
N ALA A 52 7.28 6.42 -4.44
CA ALA A 52 7.20 6.67 -5.88
C ALA A 52 5.92 6.10 -6.50
N VAL A 53 5.41 4.99 -5.95
CA VAL A 53 4.14 4.37 -6.34
C VAL A 53 3.48 3.73 -5.14
N ALA A 54 2.15 3.80 -5.10
CA ALA A 54 1.35 3.12 -4.10
C ALA A 54 0.15 2.38 -4.71
N SER A 55 -0.35 1.40 -4.00
CA SER A 55 -1.61 0.75 -4.29
C SER A 55 -2.32 0.41 -2.99
N PHE A 56 -3.63 0.53 -3.01
CA PHE A 56 -4.49 0.26 -1.87
C PHE A 56 -5.62 -0.65 -2.31
N GLY A 57 -6.01 -1.57 -1.43
CA GLY A 57 -7.17 -2.44 -1.61
C GLY A 57 -8.07 -2.37 -0.40
N LEU A 58 -9.39 -2.32 -0.62
CA LEU A 58 -10.41 -2.38 0.42
C LEU A 58 -11.05 -3.78 0.43
N PHE A 59 -11.37 -4.29 1.61
CA PHE A 59 -11.93 -5.63 1.83
C PHE A 59 -13.22 -5.56 2.63
N GLN A 60 -14.08 -6.57 2.51
CA GLN A 60 -15.37 -6.60 3.21
C GLN A 60 -15.22 -6.89 4.71
N ASN A 61 -14.22 -7.69 5.09
CA ASN A 61 -14.01 -8.14 6.46
C ASN A 61 -12.52 -8.49 6.69
N VAL A 62 -12.17 -8.78 7.94
CA VAL A 62 -10.80 -9.09 8.35
C VAL A 62 -10.30 -10.40 7.73
N THR A 63 -11.16 -11.40 7.53
CA THR A 63 -10.76 -12.67 6.91
C THR A 63 -10.30 -12.46 5.47
N ASP A 64 -11.05 -11.69 4.69
CA ASP A 64 -10.71 -11.32 3.31
C ASP A 64 -9.45 -10.46 3.24
N LEU A 65 -9.30 -9.54 4.20
CA LEU A 65 -8.11 -8.71 4.34
C LEU A 65 -6.85 -9.54 4.54
N GLU A 66 -6.87 -10.46 5.51
CA GLU A 66 -5.71 -11.30 5.83
C GLU A 66 -5.45 -12.32 4.71
N THR A 67 -6.50 -12.79 4.02
CA THR A 67 -6.37 -13.62 2.80
C THR A 67 -5.72 -12.85 1.64
N GLY A 68 -6.03 -11.56 1.52
CA GLY A 68 -5.40 -10.67 0.53
C GLY A 68 -3.96 -10.28 0.89
N PHE A 69 -3.57 -10.44 2.15
CA PHE A 69 -2.23 -10.10 2.64
C PHE A 69 -1.21 -11.19 2.28
N GLY A 70 0.07 -10.83 2.19
CA GLY A 70 1.15 -11.80 2.03
C GLY A 70 1.55 -12.14 0.59
N ASN A 71 0.94 -11.53 -0.43
CA ASN A 71 1.39 -11.71 -1.82
C ASN A 71 2.35 -10.58 -2.23
N VAL A 72 3.66 -10.80 -2.10
CA VAL A 72 4.64 -9.97 -2.82
C VAL A 72 4.69 -10.42 -4.28
N PRO A 73 4.77 -9.48 -5.24
CA PRO A 73 4.90 -9.85 -6.65
C PRO A 73 6.15 -10.70 -6.92
N ASP A 74 6.14 -11.47 -8.00
CA ASP A 74 7.33 -12.18 -8.47
C ASP A 74 8.51 -11.21 -8.66
N GLY A 75 9.71 -11.64 -8.27
CA GLY A 75 10.90 -10.77 -8.27
C GLY A 75 11.02 -9.82 -7.07
N VAL A 76 10.13 -9.94 -6.09
CA VAL A 76 10.21 -9.25 -4.79
C VAL A 76 10.51 -10.26 -3.68
N THR A 77 11.50 -9.95 -2.86
CA THR A 77 11.96 -10.80 -1.75
C THR A 77 11.64 -10.13 -0.43
N SER A 78 10.94 -10.84 0.46
CA SER A 78 10.71 -10.39 1.84
C SER A 78 12.03 -10.28 2.60
N VAL A 79 12.20 -9.18 3.33
CA VAL A 79 13.38 -8.90 4.16
C VAL A 79 12.92 -8.42 5.53
N ALA A 80 13.81 -8.51 6.54
CA ALA A 80 13.54 -7.92 7.84
C ALA A 80 13.21 -6.43 7.71
N CYS A 81 12.18 -5.97 8.42
CA CYS A 81 11.89 -4.55 8.49
C CYS A 81 12.99 -3.81 9.29
N PRO A 82 13.24 -2.52 9.02
CA PRO A 82 14.22 -1.71 9.75
C PRO A 82 14.13 -1.89 11.28
N GLY A 83 15.30 -1.97 11.92
CA GLY A 83 15.40 -2.33 13.34
C GLY A 83 15.28 -3.83 13.63
N ASN A 84 15.61 -4.68 12.64
CA ASN A 84 15.55 -6.14 12.72
C ASN A 84 14.17 -6.68 13.15
N LYS A 85 13.11 -6.00 12.72
CA LYS A 85 11.73 -6.37 13.04
C LYS A 85 11.28 -7.52 12.14
N PRO A 86 10.44 -8.45 12.66
CA PRO A 86 9.92 -9.56 11.86
C PRO A 86 9.14 -9.05 10.65
N SER A 87 9.23 -9.81 9.56
CA SER A 87 8.59 -9.51 8.28
C SER A 87 8.20 -10.84 7.61
N PRO A 88 6.90 -11.16 7.48
CA PRO A 88 5.77 -10.45 8.07
C PRO A 88 5.83 -10.35 9.61
N GLY A 89 5.32 -9.25 10.16
CA GLY A 89 5.25 -9.02 11.61
C GLY A 89 4.12 -8.08 11.99
N PRO A 90 3.75 -7.99 13.28
CA PRO A 90 2.73 -7.05 13.74
C PRO A 90 3.21 -5.61 13.63
N TRP A 91 2.28 -4.67 13.38
CA TRP A 91 2.53 -3.24 13.54
C TRP A 91 1.42 -2.59 14.36
N THR A 92 1.76 -1.47 14.99
CA THR A 92 0.87 -0.67 15.84
C THR A 92 0.83 0.77 15.38
N TYR A 93 -0.30 1.42 15.60
CA TYR A 93 -0.43 2.87 15.46
C TYR A 93 0.45 3.59 16.50
N SER A 94 0.68 4.89 16.28
CA SER A 94 1.39 5.75 17.24
C SER A 94 0.72 5.83 18.61
N ASN A 95 -0.60 5.64 18.69
CA ASN A 95 -1.37 5.59 19.94
C ASN A 95 -1.34 4.22 20.64
N GLY A 96 -0.54 3.27 20.15
CA GLY A 96 -0.39 1.93 20.74
C GLY A 96 -1.44 0.90 20.32
N ASN A 97 -2.48 1.29 19.57
CA ASN A 97 -3.48 0.34 19.08
C ASN A 97 -2.88 -0.61 18.03
N THR A 98 -3.38 -1.84 17.99
CA THR A 98 -3.01 -2.83 16.96
C THR A 98 -3.43 -2.35 15.57
N GLY A 99 -2.46 -2.21 14.66
CA GLY A 99 -2.70 -1.82 13.27
C GLY A 99 -3.02 -3.00 12.37
N GLY A 100 -2.23 -4.08 12.50
CA GLY A 100 -2.35 -5.28 11.68
C GLY A 100 -0.99 -5.93 11.47
N GLN A 101 -0.75 -6.43 10.26
CA GLN A 101 0.52 -7.01 9.84
C GLN A 101 1.24 -6.13 8.81
N VAL A 102 2.57 -6.14 8.85
CA VAL A 102 3.44 -5.45 7.89
C VAL A 102 4.48 -6.42 7.37
N GLN A 103 4.80 -6.32 6.09
CA GLN A 103 5.87 -7.01 5.42
C GLN A 103 6.73 -5.98 4.68
N CYS A 104 8.02 -5.99 5.00
CA CYS A 104 9.04 -5.27 4.24
C CYS A 104 9.66 -6.22 3.22
N ALA A 105 9.91 -5.69 2.03
CA ALA A 105 10.49 -6.45 0.93
C ALA A 105 11.37 -5.56 0.07
N THR A 106 12.22 -6.19 -0.75
CA THR A 106 13.02 -5.52 -1.77
C THR A 106 12.83 -6.22 -3.10
N GLY A 107 12.84 -5.48 -4.19
CA GLY A 107 12.75 -6.04 -5.53
C GLY A 107 13.64 -5.28 -6.51
N THR A 108 13.64 -5.75 -7.75
CA THR A 108 14.31 -5.06 -8.87
C THR A 108 13.28 -4.82 -9.97
N ALA A 109 13.25 -3.61 -10.51
CA ALA A 109 12.50 -3.24 -11.70
C ALA A 109 13.47 -2.66 -12.74
N ASP A 110 12.98 -2.28 -13.92
CA ASP A 110 13.80 -1.65 -14.97
C ASP A 110 14.54 -0.40 -14.48
N SER A 111 13.94 0.32 -13.52
CA SER A 111 14.51 1.50 -12.87
C SER A 111 15.56 1.19 -11.78
N GLY A 112 15.90 -0.09 -11.58
CA GLY A 112 16.82 -0.56 -10.55
C GLY A 112 16.14 -1.13 -9.30
N LYS A 113 16.90 -1.24 -8.21
CA LYS A 113 16.43 -1.80 -6.94
C LYS A 113 15.43 -0.87 -6.26
N PHE A 114 14.41 -1.45 -5.63
CA PHE A 114 13.43 -0.72 -4.83
C PHE A 114 13.13 -1.44 -3.52
N ALA A 115 12.75 -0.66 -2.51
CA ALA A 115 12.12 -1.16 -1.30
C ALA A 115 10.60 -1.14 -1.46
N MET A 116 9.93 -2.08 -0.81
CA MET A 116 8.48 -2.23 -0.81
C MET A 116 8.00 -2.48 0.63
N ILE A 117 6.90 -1.84 1.01
CA ILE A 117 6.22 -2.08 2.28
C ILE A 117 4.77 -2.42 1.96
N VAL A 118 4.32 -3.57 2.45
CA VAL A 118 2.93 -4.02 2.36
C VAL A 118 2.39 -4.17 3.78
N TRP A 119 1.23 -3.63 4.08
CA TRP A 119 0.63 -3.76 5.41
C TRP A 119 -0.89 -3.87 5.36
N THR A 120 -1.46 -4.60 6.30
CA THR A 120 -2.89 -4.56 6.59
C THR A 120 -3.20 -3.44 7.57
N ASN A 121 -4.36 -2.82 7.44
CA ASN A 121 -4.96 -1.94 8.43
C ASN A 121 -6.33 -2.54 8.77
N ARG A 122 -6.43 -3.19 9.93
CA ARG A 122 -7.63 -3.94 10.34
C ARG A 122 -8.81 -3.02 10.61
N ASN A 123 -8.59 -1.86 11.21
CA ASN A 123 -9.64 -0.87 11.50
C ASN A 123 -10.26 -0.30 10.21
N LYS A 124 -9.45 -0.16 9.16
CA LYS A 124 -9.87 0.36 7.85
C LYS A 124 -10.22 -0.74 6.84
N LEU A 125 -10.06 -2.02 7.20
CA LEU A 125 -10.19 -3.17 6.29
C LEU A 125 -9.43 -2.95 4.97
N ARG A 126 -8.20 -2.46 5.06
CA ARG A 126 -7.41 -2.00 3.91
C ARG A 126 -6.03 -2.65 3.87
N ILE A 127 -5.56 -3.05 2.69
CA ILE A 127 -4.14 -3.28 2.44
C ILE A 127 -3.54 -2.07 1.74
N GLY A 128 -2.39 -1.61 2.24
CA GLY A 128 -1.53 -0.66 1.54
C GLY A 128 -0.28 -1.37 1.04
N ALA A 129 0.17 -1.02 -0.15
CA ALA A 129 1.43 -1.47 -0.73
C ALA A 129 2.13 -0.29 -1.39
N VAL A 130 3.33 0.04 -0.93
CA VAL A 130 4.09 1.22 -1.37
C VAL A 130 5.49 0.83 -1.79
N ARG A 131 6.06 1.52 -2.79
CA ARG A 131 7.42 1.28 -3.28
C ARG A 131 8.19 2.57 -3.53
N SER A 132 9.50 2.52 -3.28
CA SER A 132 10.43 3.62 -3.55
C SER A 132 11.87 3.10 -3.68
N THR A 133 12.74 3.87 -4.32
CA THR A 133 14.19 3.62 -4.34
C THR A 133 14.86 4.06 -3.02
N ASP A 134 14.28 5.03 -2.31
CA ASP A 134 14.69 5.39 -0.95
C ASP A 134 13.95 4.54 0.09
N GLY A 135 14.51 3.38 0.43
CA GLY A 135 13.92 2.48 1.42
C GLY A 135 13.86 3.03 2.84
N ALA A 136 14.82 3.86 3.23
CA ALA A 136 14.85 4.45 4.57
C ALA A 136 13.79 5.54 4.72
N GLY A 137 13.66 6.41 3.71
CA GLY A 137 12.57 7.39 3.62
C GLY A 137 11.19 6.73 3.57
N LEU A 138 11.06 5.69 2.75
CA LEU A 138 9.81 4.94 2.61
C LEU A 138 9.32 4.37 3.95
N TYR A 139 10.22 3.78 4.74
CA TYR A 139 9.85 3.23 6.05
C TYR A 139 9.42 4.31 7.04
N ARG A 140 10.15 5.44 7.11
CA ARG A 140 9.77 6.58 7.96
C ARG A 140 8.43 7.18 7.56
N TRP A 141 8.19 7.31 6.25
CA TRP A 141 6.91 7.76 5.72
C TRP A 141 5.79 6.82 6.14
N TRP A 142 5.98 5.50 5.97
CA TRP A 142 4.99 4.50 6.35
C TRP A 142 4.65 4.57 7.84
N GLN A 143 5.63 4.68 8.74
CA GLN A 143 5.37 4.80 10.18
C GLN A 143 4.47 5.98 10.56
N SER A 144 4.51 7.07 9.77
CA SER A 144 3.71 8.27 10.01
C SER A 144 2.36 8.23 9.30
N ASN A 145 2.22 7.44 8.22
CA ASN A 145 1.09 7.50 7.29
C ASN A 145 0.33 6.16 7.12
N ALA A 146 0.74 5.09 7.82
CA ALA A 146 0.10 3.77 7.74
C ALA A 146 -1.36 3.75 8.21
N GLY A 147 -1.76 4.80 8.92
CA GLY A 147 -2.99 4.89 9.67
C GLY A 147 -4.28 4.98 8.88
#